data_AF-A0A6B2LFM8-F1
#
_entry.id   AF-A0A6B2LFM8-F1
#
_cell.length_a   1.000
_cell.length_b   1.000
_cell.length_c   1.000
_cell.angle_alpha   90.00
_cell.angle_beta   90.00
_cell.angle_gamma   90.00
#
_symmetry.space_group_name_H-M   'P 1'
#
loop_
_entity.id
_entity.type
_entity.pdbx_description
1 polymer ?
#
loop_
_entity_poly.entity_id
_entity_poly.type
_entity_poly.pdbx_seq_one_letter_code
_entity_poly.pdbx_strand_id
1 'polypeptide(L)'
;MFRTKIENDCIQDLIYHSIHLADKKLLVSVQTILAYFHHQKLKLKHIDGMLVRLYEPILWRSFTVANPEVRKNALQQFSLAFPMLSDEWSTAQIEESLEQQYNHIKNLIQDPSPVVRQEVPFLICRMIVAYYDFISPQTSKYLLSSMIDTLCYDKSSPEVRASAMKASKMLLSNVQCKPLKKIIFQRLPKVMHDTSESVRSAVIELLLLAQEKEWGNWWEIVELEQVVVRLGMER
;
A
#
# COMPACT_ATOMS: atom_id res chain seq x y z
N MET A 1 13.80 -30.84 -14.10
CA MET A 1 12.45 -31.38 -14.40
C MET A 1 11.47 -31.17 -13.24
N PHE A 2 11.78 -31.60 -12.01
CA PHE A 2 10.87 -31.43 -10.86
C PHE A 2 10.66 -29.98 -10.41
N ARG A 3 11.73 -29.17 -10.36
CA ARG A 3 11.65 -27.76 -9.98
C ARG A 3 10.67 -26.96 -10.84
N THR A 4 10.79 -27.05 -12.16
CA THR A 4 9.93 -26.34 -13.11
C THR A 4 8.47 -26.75 -12.99
N LYS A 5 8.19 -28.03 -12.73
CA LYS A 5 6.83 -28.51 -12.47
C LYS A 5 6.26 -27.94 -11.16
N ILE A 6 7.06 -27.88 -10.09
CA ILE A 6 6.61 -27.28 -8.83
C ILE A 6 6.35 -25.77 -9.02
N GLU A 7 7.24 -25.07 -9.71
CA GLU A 7 7.09 -23.63 -9.97
C GLU A 7 5.83 -23.34 -10.81
N ASN A 8 5.64 -24.04 -11.93
CA ASN A 8 4.55 -23.74 -12.87
C ASN A 8 3.22 -24.43 -12.54
N ASP A 9 3.25 -25.70 -12.15
CA ASP A 9 2.03 -26.50 -11.97
C ASP A 9 1.45 -26.37 -10.55
N CYS A 10 2.19 -25.75 -9.62
CA CYS A 10 1.74 -25.57 -8.23
C CYS A 10 1.84 -24.13 -7.77
N ILE A 11 3.03 -23.51 -7.75
CA ILE A 11 3.18 -22.16 -7.19
C ILE A 11 2.46 -21.13 -8.07
N GLN A 12 2.63 -21.18 -9.39
CA GLN A 12 1.93 -20.28 -10.30
C GLN A 12 0.41 -20.51 -10.30
N ASP A 13 -0.05 -21.75 -10.13
CA ASP A 13 -1.47 -22.06 -9.95
C ASP A 13 -2.02 -21.43 -8.66
N LEU A 14 -1.29 -21.50 -7.55
CA LEU A 14 -1.64 -20.79 -6.31
C LEU A 14 -1.65 -19.27 -6.54
N ILE A 15 -0.70 -18.71 -7.29
CA ILE A 15 -0.69 -17.28 -7.64
C ILE A 15 -1.97 -16.91 -8.41
N TYR A 16 -2.33 -17.68 -9.44
CA TYR A 16 -3.56 -17.47 -10.20
C TYR A 16 -4.79 -17.44 -9.28
N HIS A 17 -4.93 -18.44 -8.42
CA HIS A 17 -6.05 -18.57 -7.50
C HIS A 17 -6.06 -17.49 -6.41
N SER A 18 -4.90 -17.01 -5.95
CA SER A 18 -4.80 -15.92 -4.98
C SER A 18 -5.29 -14.57 -5.50
N ILE A 19 -5.55 -14.49 -6.81
CA ILE A 19 -6.07 -13.31 -7.50
C ILE A 19 -7.53 -13.52 -7.91
N HIS A 20 -7.90 -14.71 -8.41
CA HIS A 20 -9.18 -14.94 -9.06
C HIS A 20 -10.24 -15.63 -8.20
N LEU A 21 -9.89 -16.20 -7.04
CA LEU A 21 -10.86 -16.87 -6.18
C LEU A 21 -11.91 -15.89 -5.62
N ALA A 22 -13.18 -16.29 -5.72
CA ALA A 22 -14.30 -15.58 -5.10
C ALA A 22 -14.54 -16.00 -3.63
N ASP A 23 -14.19 -17.25 -3.27
CA ASP A 23 -14.33 -17.73 -1.89
C ASP A 23 -13.28 -17.06 -0.99
N LYS A 24 -13.74 -16.21 -0.08
CA LYS A 24 -12.86 -15.43 0.80
C LYS A 24 -12.03 -16.29 1.76
N LYS A 25 -12.56 -17.42 2.23
CA LYS A 25 -11.82 -18.30 3.17
C LYS A 25 -10.69 -19.01 2.43
N LEU A 26 -11.00 -19.58 1.27
CA LEU A 26 -10.01 -20.26 0.44
C LEU A 26 -8.96 -19.27 -0.08
N LEU A 27 -9.39 -18.07 -0.50
CA LEU A 27 -8.50 -16.98 -0.90
C LEU A 27 -7.47 -16.68 0.20
N VAL A 28 -7.92 -16.47 1.44
CA VAL A 28 -7.01 -16.22 2.58
C VAL A 28 -6.05 -17.38 2.80
N SER A 29 -6.51 -18.63 2.70
CA SER A 29 -5.64 -19.80 2.82
C SER A 29 -4.56 -19.83 1.73
N VAL A 30 -4.92 -19.59 0.46
CA VAL A 30 -3.96 -19.55 -0.66
C VAL A 30 -2.97 -18.40 -0.48
N GLN A 31 -3.45 -17.21 -0.15
CA GLN A 31 -2.59 -16.04 0.11
C GLN A 31 -1.62 -16.27 1.26
N THR A 32 -2.05 -16.99 2.31
CA THR A 32 -1.19 -17.35 3.45
C THR A 32 -0.05 -18.28 3.04
N ILE A 33 -0.33 -19.27 2.18
CA ILE A 33 0.71 -20.16 1.64
C ILE A 33 1.72 -19.35 0.81
N LEU A 34 1.23 -18.45 -0.07
CA LEU A 34 2.10 -17.61 -0.90
C LEU A 34 2.94 -16.63 -0.08
N ALA A 35 2.40 -16.09 1.02
CA ALA A 35 3.12 -15.20 1.92
C ALA A 35 4.44 -15.82 2.44
N TYR A 36 4.50 -17.14 2.60
CA TYR A 36 5.74 -17.81 2.95
C TYR A 36 6.85 -17.58 1.92
N PHE A 37 6.57 -17.71 0.63
CA PHE A 37 7.56 -17.48 -0.43
C PHE A 37 8.01 -16.02 -0.45
N HIS A 38 7.09 -15.07 -0.29
CA HIS A 38 7.41 -13.64 -0.19
C HIS A 38 8.31 -13.32 1.00
N HIS A 39 8.08 -13.95 2.16
CA HIS A 39 8.96 -13.77 3.33
C HIS A 39 10.37 -14.35 3.13
N GLN A 40 10.54 -15.35 2.24
CA GLN A 40 11.87 -15.88 1.91
C GLN A 40 12.64 -14.99 0.93
N LYS A 41 11.98 -14.07 0.22
CA LYS A 41 12.59 -13.11 -0.71
C LYS A 41 13.77 -12.36 -0.07
N LEU A 42 13.59 -11.88 1.16
CA LEU A 42 14.63 -11.16 1.92
C LEU A 42 15.81 -12.03 2.36
N LYS A 43 15.68 -13.37 2.30
CA LYS A 43 16.68 -14.33 2.79
C LYS A 43 17.40 -15.07 1.65
N LEU A 44 16.71 -15.31 0.53
CA LEU A 44 17.15 -16.21 -0.53
C LEU A 44 17.05 -15.52 -1.90
N LYS A 45 18.21 -15.14 -2.47
CA LYS A 45 18.29 -14.41 -3.75
C LYS A 45 17.59 -15.10 -4.93
N HIS A 46 17.61 -16.43 -5.00
CA HIS A 46 17.01 -17.18 -6.12
C HIS A 46 15.46 -17.17 -6.11
N ILE A 47 14.83 -16.75 -5.00
CA ILE A 47 13.37 -16.65 -4.90
C ILE A 47 12.86 -15.44 -5.70
N ASP A 48 13.64 -14.36 -5.76
CA ASP A 48 13.30 -13.15 -6.51
C ASP A 48 13.04 -13.44 -7.99
N GLY A 49 14.02 -14.04 -8.68
CA GLY A 49 13.88 -14.41 -10.08
C GLY A 49 12.76 -15.41 -10.34
N MET A 50 12.50 -16.34 -9.40
CA MET A 50 11.37 -17.26 -9.48
C MET A 50 10.03 -16.48 -9.41
N LEU A 51 9.83 -15.67 -8.37
CA LEU A 51 8.58 -14.93 -8.18
C LEU A 51 8.30 -14.01 -9.37
N VAL A 52 9.31 -13.32 -9.90
CA VAL A 52 9.17 -12.51 -11.12
C VAL A 52 8.60 -13.35 -12.27
N ARG A 53 9.21 -14.49 -12.60
CA ARG A 53 8.73 -15.36 -13.70
C ARG A 53 7.31 -15.87 -13.48
N LEU A 54 6.94 -16.19 -12.24
CA LEU A 54 5.63 -16.77 -11.95
C LEU A 54 4.52 -15.71 -11.90
N TYR A 55 4.80 -14.51 -11.41
CA TYR A 55 3.82 -13.42 -11.34
C TYR A 55 3.63 -12.68 -12.66
N GLU A 56 4.68 -12.50 -13.47
CA GLU A 56 4.65 -11.70 -14.71
C GLU A 56 3.43 -12.00 -15.62
N PRO A 57 3.12 -13.27 -15.97
CA PRO A 57 2.04 -13.54 -16.93
C PRO A 57 0.62 -13.34 -16.36
N ILE A 58 0.50 -13.16 -15.05
CA ILE A 58 -0.79 -13.11 -14.32
C ILE A 58 -1.06 -11.72 -13.78
N LEU A 59 -0.10 -11.16 -13.03
CA LEU A 59 -0.33 -9.99 -12.18
C LEU A 59 -0.72 -8.76 -12.98
N TRP A 60 0.04 -8.43 -14.02
CA TRP A 60 -0.13 -7.19 -14.78
C TRP A 60 -1.45 -7.17 -15.54
N ARG A 61 -1.85 -8.32 -16.11
CA ARG A 61 -3.15 -8.49 -16.78
C ARG A 61 -4.30 -8.38 -15.78
N SER A 62 -4.09 -8.82 -14.54
CA SER A 62 -5.10 -8.77 -13.49
C SER A 62 -5.45 -7.35 -13.05
N PHE A 63 -4.60 -6.35 -13.31
CA PHE A 63 -4.90 -4.95 -13.02
C PHE A 63 -5.82 -4.27 -14.04
N THR A 64 -6.06 -4.88 -15.21
CA THR A 64 -6.86 -4.26 -16.29
C THR A 64 -8.21 -4.93 -16.50
N VAL A 65 -8.54 -5.96 -15.72
CA VAL A 65 -9.83 -6.66 -15.82
C VAL A 65 -10.98 -5.83 -15.25
N ALA A 66 -12.20 -6.09 -15.71
CA ALA A 66 -13.39 -5.37 -15.26
C ALA A 66 -13.72 -5.60 -13.77
N ASN A 67 -13.45 -6.80 -13.25
CA ASN A 67 -13.81 -7.16 -11.88
C ASN A 67 -12.91 -6.45 -10.84
N PRO A 68 -13.45 -5.57 -9.97
CA PRO A 68 -12.66 -4.86 -8.98
C PRO A 68 -12.08 -5.74 -7.87
N GLU A 69 -12.72 -6.86 -7.51
CA GLU A 69 -12.17 -7.77 -6.51
C GLU A 69 -10.91 -8.47 -7.04
N VAL A 70 -10.88 -8.81 -8.33
CA VAL A 70 -9.68 -9.37 -8.97
C VAL A 70 -8.55 -8.35 -8.97
N ARG A 71 -8.83 -7.09 -9.34
CA ARG A 71 -7.83 -6.01 -9.28
C ARG A 71 -7.33 -5.76 -7.86
N LYS A 72 -8.22 -5.79 -6.87
CA LYS A 72 -7.88 -5.68 -5.44
C LYS A 72 -6.99 -6.82 -4.98
N ASN A 73 -7.33 -8.07 -5.31
CA ASN A 73 -6.53 -9.23 -4.93
C ASN A 73 -5.14 -9.18 -5.60
N ALA A 74 -5.07 -8.77 -6.87
CA ALA A 74 -3.81 -8.52 -7.56
C ALA A 74 -2.97 -7.45 -6.85
N LEU A 75 -3.59 -6.35 -6.39
CA LEU A 75 -2.90 -5.31 -5.62
C LEU A 75 -2.32 -5.88 -4.32
N GLN A 76 -3.08 -6.72 -3.60
CA GLN A 76 -2.61 -7.35 -2.37
C GLN A 76 -1.42 -8.29 -2.62
N GLN A 77 -1.47 -9.08 -3.70
CA GLN A 77 -0.34 -9.92 -4.10
C GLN A 77 0.87 -9.10 -4.51
N PHE A 78 0.66 -8.04 -5.28
CA PHE A 78 1.73 -7.12 -5.67
C PHE A 78 2.40 -6.48 -4.46
N SER A 79 1.63 -6.10 -3.43
CA SER A 79 2.17 -5.55 -2.17
C SER A 79 3.10 -6.52 -1.45
N LEU A 80 2.94 -7.83 -1.61
CA LEU A 80 3.82 -8.83 -1.02
C LEU A 80 5.03 -9.12 -1.93
N ALA A 81 4.83 -9.09 -3.25
CA ALA A 81 5.86 -9.41 -4.24
C ALA A 81 6.83 -8.24 -4.50
N PHE A 82 6.40 -7.01 -4.21
CA PHE A 82 7.19 -5.79 -4.46
C PHE A 82 8.51 -5.80 -3.66
N PRO A 83 9.63 -5.33 -4.26
CA PRO A 83 9.80 -5.02 -5.67
C PRO A 83 10.01 -6.30 -6.46
N MET A 84 9.34 -6.45 -7.60
CA MET A 84 9.52 -7.62 -8.47
C MET A 84 10.74 -7.44 -9.36
N LEU A 85 11.91 -7.80 -8.83
CA LEU A 85 13.21 -7.71 -9.49
C LEU A 85 13.85 -9.08 -9.59
N SER A 86 14.65 -9.31 -10.63
CA SER A 86 15.49 -10.50 -10.74
C SER A 86 16.95 -10.14 -10.51
N ASP A 87 17.67 -11.04 -9.85
CA ASP A 87 19.12 -10.99 -9.62
C ASP A 87 19.94 -11.18 -10.91
N GLU A 88 19.33 -11.66 -11.98
CA GLU A 88 19.94 -11.84 -13.31
C GLU A 88 19.87 -10.55 -14.16
N TRP A 89 19.16 -9.53 -13.70
CA TRP A 89 18.95 -8.29 -14.45
C TRP A 89 20.11 -7.30 -14.32
N SER A 90 20.39 -6.61 -15.41
CA SER A 90 21.26 -5.43 -15.42
C SER A 90 20.62 -4.26 -14.66
N THR A 91 21.43 -3.29 -14.26
CA THR A 91 20.95 -2.06 -13.61
C THR A 91 19.86 -1.36 -14.43
N ALA A 92 20.02 -1.28 -15.76
CA ALA A 92 19.03 -0.66 -16.65
C ALA A 92 17.68 -1.40 -16.62
N GLN A 93 17.68 -2.73 -16.60
CA GLN A 93 16.46 -3.54 -16.51
C GLN A 93 15.77 -3.40 -15.15
N ILE A 94 16.55 -3.27 -14.07
CA ILE A 94 16.03 -3.01 -12.73
C ILE A 94 15.33 -1.64 -12.70
N GLU A 95 15.97 -0.60 -13.24
CA GLU A 95 15.41 0.74 -13.31
C GLU A 95 14.12 0.79 -14.13
N GLU A 96 14.12 0.16 -15.31
CA GLU A 96 12.94 0.05 -16.18
C GLU A 96 11.78 -0.68 -15.47
N SER A 97 12.07 -1.81 -14.81
CA SER A 97 11.05 -2.57 -14.07
C SER A 97 10.48 -1.78 -12.89
N LEU A 98 11.31 -1.03 -12.17
CA LEU A 98 10.83 -0.16 -11.09
C LEU A 98 9.96 0.97 -11.63
N GLU A 99 10.34 1.60 -12.74
CA GLU A 99 9.53 2.64 -13.36
C GLU A 99 8.14 2.11 -13.76
N GLN A 100 8.09 0.93 -14.39
CA GLN A 100 6.83 0.26 -14.72
C GLN A 100 5.98 -0.03 -13.47
N GLN A 101 6.60 -0.56 -12.42
CA GLN A 101 5.93 -0.83 -11.14
C GLN A 101 5.36 0.45 -10.50
N TYR A 102 6.12 1.54 -10.51
CA TYR A 102 5.63 2.84 -10.01
C TYR A 102 4.50 3.39 -10.87
N ASN A 103 4.52 3.20 -12.19
CA ASN A 103 3.42 3.61 -13.06
C ASN A 103 2.15 2.79 -12.81
N HIS A 104 2.25 1.49 -12.52
CA HIS A 104 1.12 0.70 -12.05
C HIS A 104 0.54 1.25 -10.74
N ILE A 105 1.37 1.61 -9.77
CA ILE A 105 0.92 2.23 -8.50
C ILE A 105 0.16 3.54 -8.77
N LYS A 106 0.69 4.41 -9.65
CA LYS A 106 0.01 5.66 -10.02
C LYS A 106 -1.37 5.42 -10.62
N ASN A 107 -1.50 4.41 -11.48
CA ASN A 107 -2.78 4.04 -12.07
C ASN A 107 -3.77 3.51 -11.01
N LEU A 108 -3.28 2.73 -10.04
CA LEU A 108 -4.11 2.18 -8.96
C LEU A 108 -4.65 3.28 -8.01
N ILE A 109 -3.91 4.37 -7.78
CA ILE A 109 -4.42 5.54 -7.02
C ILE A 109 -5.70 6.09 -7.68
N GLN A 110 -5.82 5.99 -9.01
CA GLN A 110 -6.95 6.47 -9.79
C GLN A 110 -7.90 5.34 -10.25
N ASP A 111 -7.81 4.13 -9.66
CA ASP A 111 -8.69 3.01 -10.04
C ASP A 111 -10.16 3.43 -9.93
N PRO A 112 -11.07 3.07 -10.85
CA PRO A 112 -12.46 3.50 -10.79
C PRO A 112 -13.21 2.96 -9.55
N SER A 113 -12.78 1.83 -8.98
CA SER A 113 -13.46 1.20 -7.84
C SER A 113 -12.88 1.66 -6.49
N PRO A 114 -13.71 2.16 -5.55
CA PRO A 114 -13.25 2.51 -4.21
C PRO A 114 -12.67 1.29 -3.46
N VAL A 115 -13.15 0.09 -3.75
CA VAL A 115 -12.67 -1.15 -3.10
C VAL A 115 -11.20 -1.43 -3.46
N VAL A 116 -10.75 -1.05 -4.66
CA VAL A 116 -9.34 -1.13 -5.04
C VAL A 116 -8.56 0.02 -4.42
N ARG A 117 -9.07 1.26 -4.58
CA ARG A 117 -8.40 2.47 -4.03
C ARG A 117 -8.20 2.40 -2.52
N GLN A 118 -9.08 1.71 -1.79
CA GLN A 118 -8.94 1.51 -0.35
C GLN A 118 -7.66 0.77 0.05
N GLU A 119 -7.15 -0.15 -0.79
CA GLU A 119 -5.94 -0.93 -0.47
C GLU A 119 -4.64 -0.24 -0.89
N VAL A 120 -4.71 0.71 -1.83
CA VAL A 120 -3.54 1.42 -2.40
C VAL A 120 -2.68 2.11 -1.33
N PRO A 121 -3.25 2.79 -0.30
CA PRO A 121 -2.43 3.41 0.73
C PRO A 121 -1.53 2.43 1.48
N PHE A 122 -2.03 1.22 1.75
CA PHE A 122 -1.25 0.20 2.45
C PHE A 122 -0.10 -0.31 1.59
N LEU A 123 -0.32 -0.50 0.28
CA LEU A 123 0.76 -0.83 -0.67
C LEU A 123 1.87 0.23 -0.63
N ILE A 124 1.53 1.51 -0.83
CA ILE A 124 2.50 2.61 -0.91
C ILE A 124 3.26 2.74 0.42
N CYS A 125 2.55 2.78 1.55
CA CYS A 125 3.17 2.96 2.85
C CYS A 125 4.03 1.74 3.25
N ARG A 126 3.58 0.50 3.01
CA ARG A 126 4.39 -0.70 3.31
C ARG A 126 5.65 -0.75 2.46
N MET A 127 5.53 -0.43 1.18
CA MET A 127 6.65 -0.35 0.26
C MET A 127 7.70 0.65 0.74
N ILE A 128 7.29 1.89 1.09
CA ILE A 128 8.23 2.91 1.58
C ILE A 128 8.90 2.46 2.88
N VAL A 129 8.16 1.83 3.80
CA VAL A 129 8.74 1.31 5.05
C VAL A 129 9.73 0.18 4.80
N ALA A 130 9.34 -0.83 4.01
CA ALA A 130 10.13 -2.04 3.80
C ALA A 130 11.38 -1.79 2.96
N TYR A 131 11.33 -0.80 2.06
CA TYR A 131 12.39 -0.51 1.10
C TYR A 131 12.90 0.93 1.24
N TYR A 132 12.88 1.49 2.45
CA TYR A 132 13.23 2.89 2.72
C TYR A 132 14.60 3.30 2.17
N ASP A 133 15.61 2.46 2.35
CA ASP A 133 16.99 2.72 1.88
C ASP A 133 17.19 2.39 0.40
N PHE A 134 16.27 1.65 -0.21
CA PHE A 134 16.32 1.25 -1.62
C PHE A 134 15.57 2.23 -2.53
N ILE A 135 14.43 2.74 -2.08
CA ILE A 135 13.61 3.69 -2.84
C ILE A 135 14.16 5.10 -2.65
N SER A 136 14.34 5.83 -3.75
CA SER A 136 14.83 7.20 -3.67
C SER A 136 13.90 8.09 -2.82
N PRO A 137 14.45 9.05 -2.04
CA PRO A 137 13.63 9.99 -1.28
C PRO A 137 12.64 10.78 -2.15
N GLN A 138 13.00 11.07 -3.41
CA GLN A 138 12.15 11.74 -4.38
C GLN A 138 10.93 10.88 -4.73
N THR A 139 11.14 9.60 -5.04
CA THR A 139 10.05 8.67 -5.36
C THR A 139 9.12 8.45 -4.17
N SER A 140 9.68 8.26 -2.97
CA SER A 140 8.89 8.13 -1.73
C SER A 140 8.00 9.35 -1.49
N LYS A 141 8.54 10.57 -1.64
CA LYS A 141 7.77 11.81 -1.50
C LYS A 141 6.70 11.94 -2.59
N TYR A 142 7.03 11.63 -3.84
CA TYR A 142 6.09 11.73 -4.95
C TYR A 142 4.89 10.81 -4.76
N LEU A 143 5.14 9.52 -4.47
CA LEU A 143 4.08 8.53 -4.30
C LEU A 143 3.23 8.85 -3.07
N LEU A 144 3.86 9.23 -1.96
CA LEU A 144 3.11 9.60 -0.76
C LEU A 144 2.26 10.86 -0.98
N SER A 145 2.80 11.91 -1.60
CA SER A 145 2.01 13.12 -1.89
C SER A 145 0.86 12.81 -2.84
N SER A 146 1.08 12.03 -3.90
CA SER A 146 0.03 11.63 -4.84
C SER A 146 -1.09 10.85 -4.15
N MET A 147 -0.73 9.92 -3.25
CA MET A 147 -1.66 9.19 -2.41
C MET A 147 -2.44 10.12 -1.48
N ILE A 148 -1.77 11.02 -0.77
CA ILE A 148 -2.40 11.93 0.19
C ILE A 148 -3.33 12.92 -0.51
N ASP A 149 -2.87 13.56 -1.58
CA ASP A 149 -3.62 14.60 -2.27
C ASP A 149 -4.82 14.04 -3.06
N THR A 150 -4.83 12.73 -3.38
CA THR A 150 -5.97 12.06 -4.02
C THR A 150 -6.88 11.36 -3.00
N LEU A 151 -6.34 10.39 -2.26
CA LEU A 151 -7.15 9.41 -1.53
C LEU A 151 -7.69 9.95 -0.20
N CYS A 152 -7.04 10.95 0.41
CA CYS A 152 -7.57 11.61 1.61
C CYS A 152 -8.83 12.44 1.31
N TYR A 153 -9.09 12.73 0.05
CA TYR A 153 -10.23 13.51 -0.41
C TYR A 153 -11.12 12.72 -1.38
N ASP A 154 -11.07 11.38 -1.30
CA ASP A 154 -11.92 10.51 -2.12
C ASP A 154 -13.39 10.85 -1.90
N LYS A 155 -14.05 11.29 -2.98
CA LYS A 155 -15.43 11.76 -2.92
C LYS A 155 -16.45 10.63 -2.77
N SER A 156 -16.08 9.41 -3.15
CA SER A 156 -17.01 8.29 -3.29
C SER A 156 -17.07 7.40 -2.05
N SER A 157 -16.01 7.34 -1.25
CA SER A 157 -15.94 6.40 -0.12
C SER A 157 -15.17 6.96 1.07
N PRO A 158 -15.79 7.03 2.27
CA PRO A 158 -15.07 7.34 3.51
C PRO A 158 -14.05 6.25 3.88
N GLU A 159 -14.26 5.00 3.49
CA GLU A 159 -13.33 3.90 3.76
C GLU A 159 -11.98 4.11 3.08
N VAL A 160 -11.96 4.67 1.86
CA VAL A 160 -10.73 5.07 1.16
C VAL A 160 -10.00 6.19 1.91
N ARG A 161 -10.75 7.21 2.36
CA ARG A 161 -10.17 8.32 3.13
C ARG A 161 -9.60 7.84 4.46
N ALA A 162 -10.31 6.96 5.15
CA ALA A 162 -9.88 6.36 6.40
C ALA A 162 -8.65 5.45 6.20
N SER A 163 -8.60 4.68 5.11
CA SER A 163 -7.44 3.82 4.84
C SER A 163 -6.19 4.63 4.53
N ALA A 164 -6.30 5.78 3.86
CA ALA A 164 -5.19 6.71 3.64
C ALA A 164 -4.57 7.19 4.96
N MET A 165 -5.40 7.55 5.96
CA MET A 165 -4.94 7.95 7.28
C MET A 165 -4.33 6.78 8.07
N LYS A 166 -4.99 5.61 8.04
CA LYS A 166 -4.50 4.40 8.75
C LYS A 166 -3.15 3.93 8.20
N ALA A 167 -2.98 3.90 6.88
CA ALA A 167 -1.71 3.56 6.26
C ALA A 167 -0.63 4.60 6.56
N SER A 168 -0.99 5.89 6.60
CA SER A 168 -0.09 6.97 7.02
C SER A 168 0.40 6.79 8.45
N LYS A 169 -0.47 6.36 9.38
CA LYS A 169 -0.08 6.02 10.76
C LYS A 169 0.93 4.87 10.80
N MET A 170 0.68 3.81 10.03
CA MET A 170 1.61 2.68 9.90
C MET A 170 2.97 3.13 9.36
N LEU A 171 3.01 3.97 8.32
CA LEU A 171 4.25 4.55 7.79
C LEU A 171 5.01 5.33 8.88
N LEU A 172 4.32 6.24 9.56
CA LEU A 172 4.89 7.11 10.58
C LEU A 172 5.19 6.38 11.91
N SER A 173 4.76 5.14 12.08
CA SER A 173 5.19 4.32 13.21
C SER A 173 6.66 3.90 13.08
N ASN A 174 7.21 3.90 11.86
CA ASN A 174 8.64 3.72 11.61
C ASN A 174 9.38 5.06 11.73
N VAL A 175 10.36 5.13 12.65
CA VAL A 175 11.14 6.34 12.93
C VAL A 175 11.94 6.85 11.72
N GLN A 176 12.37 5.98 10.80
CA GLN A 176 13.08 6.37 9.58
C GLN A 176 12.19 7.23 8.68
N CYS A 177 10.87 7.05 8.74
CA CYS A 177 9.90 7.80 7.92
C CYS A 177 9.54 9.18 8.50
N LYS A 178 10.14 9.61 9.62
CA LYS A 178 9.95 10.96 10.20
C LYS A 178 10.08 12.10 9.18
N PRO A 179 11.01 12.10 8.20
CA PRO A 179 11.11 13.17 7.19
C PRO A 179 9.84 13.35 6.33
N LEU A 180 9.00 12.32 6.24
CA LEU A 180 7.77 12.34 5.45
C LEU A 180 6.57 12.92 6.20
N LYS A 181 6.66 13.09 7.53
CA LYS A 181 5.53 13.51 8.39
C LYS A 181 4.85 14.80 7.92
N LYS A 182 5.63 15.77 7.40
CA LYS A 182 5.08 17.07 6.95
C LYS A 182 4.07 16.91 5.82
N ILE A 183 4.28 15.93 4.92
CA ILE A 183 3.36 15.65 3.80
C ILE A 183 1.98 15.26 4.36
N ILE A 184 1.94 14.47 5.42
CA ILE A 184 0.71 13.99 6.05
C ILE A 184 0.10 15.08 6.95
N PHE A 185 0.90 15.65 7.87
CA PHE A 185 0.44 16.56 8.93
C PHE A 185 -0.23 17.83 8.38
N GLN A 186 0.28 18.35 7.26
CA GLN A 186 -0.31 19.53 6.61
C GLN A 186 -1.76 19.32 6.13
N ARG A 187 -2.24 18.07 6.00
CA ARG A 187 -3.61 17.78 5.54
C ARG A 187 -4.57 17.50 6.70
N LEU A 188 -4.04 17.16 7.88
CA LEU A 188 -4.85 16.75 9.03
C LEU A 188 -5.89 17.80 9.46
N PRO A 189 -5.62 19.12 9.49
CA PRO A 189 -6.64 20.11 9.84
C PRO A 189 -7.92 19.97 9.00
N LYS A 190 -7.75 19.80 7.68
CA LYS A 190 -8.88 19.65 6.76
C LYS A 190 -9.59 18.31 6.94
N VAL A 191 -8.84 17.22 7.11
CA VAL A 191 -9.40 15.86 7.25
C VAL A 191 -10.05 15.66 8.63
N MET A 192 -9.65 16.42 9.66
CA MET A 192 -10.28 16.38 10.99
C MET A 192 -11.78 16.76 10.94
N HIS A 193 -12.17 17.57 9.96
CA HIS A 193 -13.56 17.96 9.74
C HIS A 193 -14.32 17.03 8.78
N ASP A 194 -13.79 15.84 8.48
CA ASP A 194 -14.49 14.84 7.67
C ASP A 194 -15.85 14.47 8.29
N THR A 195 -16.84 14.16 7.45
CA THR A 195 -18.18 13.78 7.91
C THR A 195 -18.24 12.36 8.48
N SER A 196 -17.32 11.48 8.10
CA SER A 196 -17.23 10.12 8.62
C SER A 196 -16.41 10.05 9.91
N GLU A 197 -17.02 9.47 10.95
CA GLU A 197 -16.35 9.20 12.23
C GLU A 197 -15.11 8.32 12.05
N SER A 198 -15.17 7.33 11.16
CA SER A 198 -14.04 6.43 10.89
C SER A 198 -12.80 7.15 10.35
N VAL A 199 -13.02 8.22 9.57
CA VAL A 199 -11.93 9.06 9.04
C VAL A 199 -11.37 9.93 10.15
N ARG A 200 -12.25 10.59 10.93
CA ARG A 200 -11.85 11.42 12.07
C ARG A 200 -11.08 10.63 13.13
N SER A 201 -11.55 9.44 13.46
CA SER A 201 -10.86 8.51 14.37
C SER A 201 -9.43 8.21 13.89
N ALA A 202 -9.24 7.96 12.59
CA ALA A 202 -7.92 7.73 12.02
C ALA A 202 -7.01 8.99 12.06
N VAL A 203 -7.58 10.20 11.97
CA VAL A 203 -6.83 11.45 12.19
C VAL A 203 -6.39 11.59 13.64
N ILE A 204 -7.28 11.32 14.60
CA ILE A 204 -6.95 11.36 16.04
C ILE A 204 -5.83 10.36 16.35
N GLU A 205 -5.88 9.15 15.79
CA GLU A 205 -4.80 8.17 15.95
C GLU A 205 -3.44 8.66 15.44
N LEU A 206 -3.41 9.48 14.37
CA LEU A 206 -2.18 10.11 13.86
C LEU A 206 -1.67 11.22 14.79
N LEU A 207 -2.57 12.01 15.38
CA LEU A 207 -2.21 13.05 16.35
C LEU A 207 -1.65 12.43 17.64
N LEU A 208 -2.26 11.35 18.12
CA LEU A 208 -1.76 10.59 19.26
C LEU A 208 -0.38 10.00 18.97
N LEU A 209 -0.17 9.44 17.77
CA LEU A 209 1.15 8.97 17.35
C LEU A 209 2.19 10.10 17.33
N ALA A 210 1.81 11.30 16.83
CA ALA A 210 2.71 12.44 16.82
C ALA A 210 3.14 12.86 18.23
N GLN A 211 2.21 12.81 19.19
CA GLN A 211 2.49 13.06 20.60
C GLN A 211 3.38 11.97 21.20
N GLU A 212 3.07 10.68 20.98
CA GLU A 212 3.87 9.54 21.46
C GLU A 212 5.31 9.59 20.97
N LYS A 213 5.52 9.98 19.70
CA LYS A 213 6.85 10.05 19.08
C LYS A 213 7.57 11.38 19.34
N GLU A 214 6.96 12.31 20.06
CA GLU A 214 7.49 13.67 20.30
C GLU A 214 7.82 14.41 18.99
N TRP A 215 6.94 14.32 18.00
CA TRP A 215 7.15 14.88 16.66
C TRP A 215 6.61 16.30 16.48
N GLY A 216 6.35 16.98 17.58
CA GLY A 216 5.64 18.25 17.65
C GLY A 216 4.38 18.08 18.49
N ASN A 217 3.89 19.17 19.05
CA ASN A 217 2.66 19.11 19.80
C ASN A 217 1.49 18.91 18.83
N TRP A 218 0.53 18.06 19.19
CA TRP A 218 -0.60 17.80 18.28
C TRP A 218 -1.42 19.08 18.01
N TRP A 219 -1.48 20.02 18.95
CA TRP A 219 -2.16 21.30 18.80
C TRP A 219 -1.46 22.28 17.83
N GLU A 220 -0.19 22.02 17.48
CA GLU A 220 0.53 22.73 16.42
C GLU A 220 0.21 22.14 15.04
N ILE A 221 -0.29 20.90 15.01
CA ILE A 221 -0.69 20.21 13.78
C ILE A 221 -2.15 20.52 13.45
N VAL A 222 -3.04 20.42 14.43
CA VAL A 222 -4.46 20.79 14.34
C VAL A 222 -4.80 21.66 15.54
N GLU A 223 -5.27 22.89 15.30
CA GLU A 223 -5.60 23.85 16.35
C GLU A 223 -6.61 23.27 17.35
N LEU A 224 -6.43 23.56 18.65
CA LEU A 224 -7.27 23.03 19.72
C LEU A 224 -8.75 23.40 19.49
N GLU A 225 -9.02 24.62 19.04
CA GLU A 225 -10.35 25.13 18.72
C GLU A 225 -11.04 24.26 17.67
N GLN A 226 -10.32 23.80 16.64
CA GLN A 226 -10.87 22.94 15.59
C GLN A 226 -11.30 21.58 16.15
N VAL A 227 -10.48 21.01 17.04
CA VAL A 227 -10.81 19.73 17.70
C VAL A 227 -12.02 19.90 18.61
N VAL A 228 -12.08 20.96 19.42
CA VAL A 228 -13.21 21.23 20.33
C VAL A 228 -14.51 21.45 19.55
N VAL A 229 -14.47 22.26 18.49
CA VAL A 229 -15.64 22.50 17.62
C VAL A 229 -16.14 21.18 17.05
N ARG A 230 -15.23 20.33 16.54
CA ARG A 230 -15.61 19.04 15.96
C ARG A 230 -16.19 18.08 17.00
N LEU A 231 -15.61 18.00 18.20
CA LEU A 231 -16.12 17.19 19.31
C LEU A 231 -17.53 17.64 19.73
N GLY A 232 -17.80 18.94 19.78
CA GLY A 232 -19.14 19.47 20.09
C GLY A 232 -20.20 19.14 19.02
N MET A 233 -19.78 18.70 17.83
CA MET A 233 -20.67 18.24 16.75
C MET A 233 -20.85 16.71 16.74
N GLU A 234 -20.11 15.95 17.55
CA GLU A 234 -20.34 14.52 17.75
C GLU A 234 -21.58 14.34 18.63
N ARG A 235 -22.51 13.48 18.22
CA ARG A 235 -23.72 13.13 18.98
C ARG A 235 -23.72 11.65 19.28
#